data_AF-A0A7K4CMS4-F1
#
_entry.id   AF-A0A7K4CMS4-F1
#
_cell.length_a   1.000
_cell.length_b   1.000
_cell.length_c   1.000
_cell.angle_alpha   90.00
_cell.angle_beta   90.00
_cell.angle_gamma   90.00
#
_symmetry.space_group_name_H-M   'P 1'
#
loop_
_entity.id
_entity.type
_entity.pdbx_description
1 polymer ?
#
loop_
_entity_poly.entity_id
_entity_poly.type
_entity_poly.pdbx_seq_one_letter_code
_entity_poly.pdbx_strand_id
1 'polypeptide(L)'
;MSTFFLSSCNLARMILPGAISALVTKEFERIKADKRTLALMFIIPALVLIIFGFSSGSGPTTMFTVNIITRDSQVTGPLVNSSELDEKLIDGFENSAVFIMHDRVYNVTNDTAYATCLNQNFNKLKHDDIDAIIVIPANFSETAANLTGRLTLLVYIDGSD
;
A
#
# COMPACT_ATOMS: atom_id res chain seq x y z
N MET A 1 28.24 58.89 -56.36
CA MET A 1 27.82 59.45 -55.06
C MET A 1 26.41 58.93 -54.83
N SER A 2 26.25 57.75 -54.22
CA SER A 2 25.99 57.59 -52.77
C SER A 2 24.64 58.25 -52.43
N THR A 3 23.55 57.56 -52.07
CA THR A 3 23.33 56.65 -50.94
C THR A 3 21.95 56.00 -51.10
N PHE A 4 21.82 54.68 -51.08
CA PHE A 4 21.31 53.90 -49.93
C PHE A 4 20.04 54.47 -49.28
N PHE A 5 18.86 54.00 -49.72
CA PHE A 5 17.70 53.82 -48.85
C PHE A 5 17.07 52.47 -49.17
N LEU A 6 17.64 51.45 -48.53
CA LEU A 6 17.02 50.14 -48.33
C LEU A 6 15.65 50.38 -47.68
N SER A 7 14.57 50.21 -48.44
CA SER A 7 13.24 49.98 -47.87
C SER A 7 13.21 48.55 -47.35
N SER A 8 13.79 48.37 -46.17
CA SER A 8 13.89 47.14 -45.39
C SER A 8 12.55 46.64 -44.84
N CYS A 9 11.42 46.98 -45.47
CA CYS A 9 10.09 46.71 -44.94
C CYS A 9 9.50 45.33 -45.33
N ASN A 10 10.30 44.45 -45.94
CA ASN A 10 9.86 43.09 -46.31
C ASN A 10 10.70 41.95 -45.70
N LEU A 11 11.76 42.26 -44.96
CA LEU A 11 12.61 41.23 -44.35
C LEU A 11 12.16 40.88 -42.91
N ALA A 12 11.47 41.81 -42.25
CA ALA A 12 10.91 41.65 -40.90
C ALA A 12 9.49 41.07 -40.88
N ARG A 13 9.05 40.44 -41.98
CA ARG A 13 8.02 39.38 -41.97
C ARG A 13 8.77 38.03 -41.97
N MET A 14 9.61 37.82 -40.97
CA MET A 14 9.17 37.13 -39.75
C MET A 14 8.84 35.65 -40.03
N ILE A 15 9.83 34.93 -40.55
CA ILE A 15 10.41 33.73 -39.93
C ILE A 15 9.44 33.02 -38.95
N LEU A 16 8.83 31.92 -39.43
CA LEU A 16 8.27 30.80 -38.65
C LEU A 16 7.11 31.06 -37.66
N PRO A 17 5.90 31.42 -38.12
CA PRO A 17 4.72 30.71 -37.56
C PRO A 17 3.65 30.28 -38.58
N GLY A 18 3.48 31.01 -39.69
CA GLY A 18 2.35 30.81 -40.61
C GLY A 18 2.46 29.57 -41.49
N ALA A 19 3.64 29.28 -42.03
CA ALA A 19 3.87 28.11 -42.88
C ALA A 19 3.79 26.79 -42.10
N ILE A 20 4.31 26.78 -40.87
CA ILE A 20 4.22 25.62 -39.97
C ILE A 20 2.76 25.44 -39.53
N SER A 21 2.07 26.52 -39.16
CA SER A 21 0.65 26.45 -38.83
C SER A 21 -0.18 25.88 -39.98
N ALA A 22 0.03 26.36 -41.21
CA ALA A 22 -0.67 25.85 -42.40
C ALA A 22 -0.38 24.36 -42.67
N LEU A 23 0.86 23.91 -42.47
CA LEU A 23 1.23 22.49 -42.57
C LEU A 23 0.56 21.65 -41.49
N VAL A 24 0.56 22.12 -40.24
CA VAL A 24 -0.10 21.45 -39.11
C VAL A 24 -1.60 21.36 -39.34
N THR A 25 -2.26 22.43 -39.77
CA THR A 25 -3.71 22.43 -40.06
C THR A 25 -4.05 21.44 -41.17
N LYS A 26 -3.25 21.39 -42.24
CA LYS A 26 -3.44 20.45 -43.35
C LYS A 26 -3.36 18.99 -42.89
N GLU A 27 -2.35 18.64 -42.08
CA GLU A 27 -2.22 17.27 -41.58
C GLU A 27 -3.30 16.94 -40.54
N PHE A 28 -3.72 17.90 -39.70
CA PHE A 28 -4.84 17.71 -38.78
C PHE A 28 -6.17 17.47 -39.50
N GLU A 29 -6.45 18.20 -40.58
CA GLU A 29 -7.65 17.99 -41.39
C GLU A 29 -7.63 16.61 -42.05
N ARG A 30 -6.46 16.15 -42.49
CA ARG A 30 -6.28 14.81 -43.06
C ARG A 30 -6.54 13.71 -42.02
N ILE A 31 -6.04 13.87 -40.79
CA ILE A 31 -6.32 12.95 -39.68
C ILE A 31 -7.81 12.97 -39.32
N LYS A 32 -8.44 14.15 -39.31
CA LYS A 32 -9.87 14.31 -39.01
C LYS A 32 -10.78 13.70 -40.07
N ALA A 33 -10.36 13.73 -41.34
CA ALA A 33 -11.10 13.12 -42.45
C ALA A 33 -11.12 11.58 -42.37
N ASP A 34 -10.06 10.98 -41.83
CA ASP A 34 -9.99 9.53 -41.62
C ASP A 34 -10.62 9.12 -40.27
N LYS A 35 -11.93 8.83 -40.33
CA LYS A 35 -12.72 8.36 -39.19
C LYS A 35 -12.14 7.10 -38.52
N ARG A 36 -11.46 6.23 -39.29
CA ARG A 36 -10.89 4.98 -38.76
C ARG A 36 -9.66 5.28 -37.92
N THR A 37 -8.76 6.10 -38.44
CA THR A 37 -7.55 6.52 -37.72
C THR A 37 -7.91 7.34 -36.48
N LEU A 38 -8.90 8.24 -36.59
CA LEU A 38 -9.41 9.02 -35.47
C LEU A 38 -9.96 8.12 -34.35
N ALA A 39 -10.78 7.12 -34.70
CA ALA A 39 -11.32 6.17 -33.72
C ALA A 39 -10.20 5.36 -33.04
N LEU A 40 -9.23 4.86 -33.81
CA LEU A 40 -8.10 4.10 -33.27
C LEU A 40 -7.23 4.92 -32.30
N MET A 41 -7.08 6.22 -32.55
CA MET A 41 -6.35 7.16 -31.67
C MET A 41 -6.93 7.24 -30.26
N PHE A 42 -8.23 7.01 -30.08
CA PHE A 42 -8.88 7.00 -28.77
C PHE A 42 -9.07 5.59 -28.20
N ILE A 43 -9.37 4.61 -29.05
CA ILE A 43 -9.64 3.23 -28.63
C ILE A 43 -8.37 2.58 -28.05
N ILE A 44 -7.20 2.77 -28.68
CA ILE A 44 -5.96 2.12 -28.21
C ILE A 44 -5.57 2.61 -26.81
N PRO A 45 -5.49 3.92 -26.53
CA PRO A 45 -5.23 4.40 -25.16
C PRO A 45 -6.30 3.98 -24.15
N ALA A 46 -7.58 3.93 -24.54
CA ALA A 46 -8.65 3.47 -23.66
C ALA A 46 -8.51 1.98 -23.30
N LEU A 47 -8.19 1.12 -24.28
CA LEU A 47 -7.92 -0.30 -24.03
C LEU A 47 -6.70 -0.50 -23.14
N VAL A 48 -5.64 0.29 -23.34
CA VAL A 48 -4.44 0.28 -22.49
C VAL A 48 -4.81 0.67 -21.05
N LEU A 49 -5.59 1.74 -20.86
CA LEU A 49 -6.06 2.15 -19.54
C LEU A 49 -6.90 1.06 -18.87
N ILE A 50 -7.78 0.40 -19.61
CA ILE A 50 -8.59 -0.71 -19.09
C ILE A 50 -7.69 -1.88 -18.70
N ILE A 51 -6.80 -2.34 -19.58
CA ILE A 51 -5.93 -3.51 -19.31
C ILE A 51 -5.04 -3.25 -18.10
N PHE A 52 -4.35 -2.10 -18.07
CA PHE A 52 -3.47 -1.78 -16.95
C PHE A 52 -4.23 -1.42 -15.69
N GLY A 53 -5.33 -0.66 -15.80
CA GLY A 53 -6.18 -0.27 -14.68
C GLY A 53 -6.87 -1.46 -14.01
N PHE A 54 -7.31 -2.46 -14.78
CA PHE A 54 -7.78 -3.72 -14.22
C PHE A 54 -6.63 -4.55 -13.62
N SER A 55 -5.43 -4.54 -14.22
CA SER A 55 -4.28 -5.26 -13.64
C SER A 55 -3.80 -4.65 -12.31
N SER A 56 -3.97 -3.34 -12.11
CA SER A 56 -3.56 -2.64 -10.89
C SER A 56 -4.69 -2.49 -9.85
N GLY A 57 -5.94 -2.80 -10.23
CA GLY A 57 -7.15 -2.40 -9.50
C GLY A 57 -7.64 -3.36 -8.42
N SER A 58 -7.09 -4.58 -8.34
CA SER A 58 -7.43 -5.53 -7.27
C SER A 58 -6.30 -6.52 -7.08
N GLY A 59 -5.23 -6.10 -6.39
CA GLY A 59 -4.54 -7.09 -5.57
C GLY A 59 -5.57 -7.63 -4.57
N PRO A 60 -5.65 -8.94 -4.31
CA PRO A 60 -6.45 -9.41 -3.19
C PRO A 60 -6.05 -8.59 -1.97
N THR A 61 -7.03 -8.02 -1.26
CA THR A 61 -6.81 -7.68 0.15
C THR A 61 -6.47 -9.00 0.81
N THR A 62 -5.18 -9.33 0.85
CA THR A 62 -4.67 -10.55 1.48
C THR A 62 -4.95 -10.34 2.95
N MET A 63 -6.05 -10.93 3.41
CA MET A 63 -6.38 -10.96 4.81
C MET A 63 -5.32 -11.84 5.47
N PHE A 64 -4.57 -11.27 6.40
CA PHE A 64 -3.55 -12.00 7.14
C PHE A 64 -4.20 -12.68 8.32
N THR A 65 -4.13 -14.00 8.35
CA THR A 65 -4.56 -14.83 9.46
C THR A 65 -3.47 -14.81 10.52
N VAL A 66 -3.75 -14.27 11.71
CA VAL A 66 -2.75 -14.01 12.74
C VAL A 66 -3.15 -14.60 14.08
N ASN A 67 -2.13 -14.93 14.88
CA ASN A 67 -2.30 -15.27 16.29
C ASN A 67 -1.52 -14.32 17.19
N ILE A 68 -2.17 -13.87 18.26
CA ILE A 68 -1.56 -12.99 19.27
C ILE A 68 -1.22 -13.81 20.51
N ILE A 69 0.03 -13.71 20.96
CA ILE A 69 0.51 -14.22 22.24
C ILE A 69 0.84 -13.02 23.12
N THR A 70 0.06 -12.83 24.19
CA THR A 70 0.35 -11.79 25.19
C THR A 70 1.10 -12.38 26.37
N ARG A 71 2.22 -11.75 26.73
CA ARG A 71 2.96 -12.02 27.97
C ARG A 71 2.76 -10.93 29.01
N ASP A 72 1.86 -9.98 28.74
CA ASP A 72 1.56 -8.95 29.71
C ASP A 72 0.79 -9.55 30.90
N SER A 73 1.11 -9.12 32.12
CA SER A 73 0.65 -9.78 33.35
C SER A 73 -0.19 -8.88 34.26
N GLN A 74 -0.53 -7.68 33.80
CA GLN A 74 -1.45 -6.80 34.52
C GLN A 74 -2.85 -7.43 34.51
N VAL A 75 -3.52 -7.47 35.67
CA VAL A 75 -4.90 -7.95 35.78
C VAL A 75 -5.80 -6.73 35.80
N THR A 76 -6.32 -6.32 34.65
CA THR A 76 -7.22 -5.15 34.58
C THR A 76 -8.43 -5.32 33.64
N GLY A 77 -8.58 -6.47 32.98
CA GLY A 77 -9.69 -6.72 32.06
C GLY A 77 -10.40 -8.07 32.20
N PRO A 78 -11.44 -8.33 31.39
CA PRO A 78 -12.24 -9.57 31.42
C PRO A 78 -11.48 -10.82 30.98
N LEU A 79 -10.33 -10.69 30.32
CA LEU A 79 -9.41 -11.79 30.05
C LEU A 79 -8.48 -11.98 31.27
N VAL A 80 -8.34 -13.21 31.75
CA VAL A 80 -7.53 -13.49 32.95
C VAL A 80 -6.07 -13.13 32.67
N ASN A 81 -5.54 -12.15 33.40
CA ASN A 81 -4.18 -11.57 33.28
C ASN A 81 -3.94 -10.61 32.09
N SER A 82 -4.97 -9.97 31.52
CA SER A 82 -4.79 -8.92 30.50
C SER A 82 -4.88 -7.50 31.07
N SER A 83 -4.14 -6.58 30.45
CA SER A 83 -4.20 -5.15 30.75
C SER A 83 -5.19 -4.41 29.83
N GLU A 84 -5.64 -3.21 30.23
CA GLU A 84 -6.48 -2.36 29.38
C GLU A 84 -5.82 -1.94 28.05
N LEU A 85 -4.48 -1.79 28.04
CA LEU A 85 -3.74 -1.37 26.84
C LEU A 85 -3.48 -2.54 25.89
N ASP A 86 -3.25 -3.73 26.43
CA ASP A 86 -3.16 -4.98 25.69
C ASP A 86 -4.50 -5.26 25.00
N GLU A 87 -5.61 -5.17 25.73
CA GLU A 87 -6.96 -5.33 25.19
C GLU A 87 -7.28 -4.34 24.07
N LYS A 88 -6.93 -3.07 24.22
CA LYS A 88 -7.10 -2.07 23.15
C LYS A 88 -6.27 -2.38 21.90
N LEU A 89 -5.09 -2.96 22.08
CA LEU A 89 -4.25 -3.37 20.95
C LEU A 89 -4.86 -4.58 20.25
N ILE A 90 -5.27 -5.60 21.01
CA ILE A 90 -5.97 -6.80 20.52
C ILE A 90 -7.24 -6.39 19.77
N ASP A 91 -8.09 -5.54 20.36
CA ASP A 91 -9.29 -5.00 19.74
C ASP A 91 -8.99 -4.29 18.41
N GLY A 92 -7.86 -3.59 18.34
CA GLY A 92 -7.39 -2.94 17.11
C GLY A 92 -7.08 -3.94 15.99
N PHE A 93 -6.56 -5.12 16.34
CA PHE A 93 -6.34 -6.18 15.37
C PHE A 93 -7.62 -6.96 15.04
N GLU A 94 -8.48 -7.26 16.02
CA GLU A 94 -9.76 -7.95 15.80
C GLU A 94 -10.72 -7.15 14.92
N ASN A 95 -10.71 -5.82 15.04
CA ASN A 95 -11.57 -4.93 14.24
C ASN A 95 -10.91 -4.47 12.93
N SER A 96 -9.75 -5.03 12.57
CA SER A 96 -9.05 -4.67 11.34
C SER A 96 -9.67 -5.35 10.12
N ALA A 97 -9.78 -4.62 9.00
CA ALA A 97 -10.16 -5.22 7.72
C ALA A 97 -9.05 -6.06 7.07
N VAL A 98 -7.84 -6.02 7.64
CA VAL A 98 -6.62 -6.65 7.08
C VAL A 98 -6.21 -7.89 7.86
N PHE A 99 -6.57 -8.00 9.15
CA PHE A 99 -6.17 -9.11 10.01
C PHE A 99 -7.38 -9.95 10.41
N ILE A 100 -7.23 -11.27 10.35
CA ILE A 100 -8.20 -12.25 10.85
C ILE A 100 -7.54 -13.01 12.00
N MET A 101 -8.18 -13.06 13.16
CA MET A 101 -7.70 -13.90 14.26
C MET A 101 -8.02 -15.38 14.01
N HIS A 102 -7.01 -16.24 13.99
CA HIS A 102 -7.23 -17.70 13.89
C HIS A 102 -7.69 -18.26 15.24
N ASP A 103 -6.97 -17.95 16.31
CA ASP A 103 -7.31 -18.29 17.69
C ASP A 103 -7.23 -17.03 18.57
N ARG A 104 -8.35 -16.72 19.23
CA ARG A 104 -8.66 -15.42 19.87
C ARG A 104 -7.43 -14.69 20.41
N VAL A 105 -6.83 -15.15 21.52
CA VAL A 105 -5.58 -14.63 22.09
C VAL A 105 -5.04 -15.67 23.08
N TYR A 106 -3.72 -15.88 23.11
CA TYR A 106 -3.08 -16.69 24.15
C TYR A 106 -2.46 -15.78 25.21
N ASN A 107 -3.06 -15.73 26.40
CA ASN A 107 -2.46 -15.06 27.56
C ASN A 107 -1.53 -16.01 28.30
N VAL A 108 -0.24 -15.69 28.29
CA VAL A 108 0.81 -16.56 28.81
C VAL A 108 1.87 -15.76 29.55
N THR A 109 1.72 -15.67 30.88
CA THR A 109 2.65 -14.97 31.77
C THR A 109 3.86 -15.81 32.21
N ASN A 110 3.79 -17.13 32.07
CA ASN A 110 4.86 -18.06 32.46
C ASN A 110 5.75 -18.44 31.27
N ASP A 111 7.07 -18.35 31.44
CA ASP A 111 8.07 -18.66 30.40
C ASP A 111 7.94 -20.08 29.83
N THR A 112 7.62 -21.09 30.66
CA THR A 112 7.45 -22.48 30.22
C THR A 112 6.20 -22.66 29.36
N ALA A 113 5.12 -22.00 29.74
CA ALA A 113 3.88 -21.98 28.97
C ALA A 113 4.08 -21.18 27.67
N TYR A 114 4.87 -20.09 27.71
CA TYR A 114 5.18 -19.27 26.54
C TYR A 114 5.96 -20.08 25.51
N ALA A 115 7.00 -20.79 25.92
CA ALA A 115 7.77 -21.65 25.01
C ALA A 115 6.90 -22.74 24.36
N THR A 116 5.97 -23.32 25.14
CA THR A 116 5.03 -24.34 24.63
C THR A 116 4.05 -23.75 23.62
N CYS A 117 3.43 -22.61 23.97
CA CYS A 117 2.49 -21.90 23.12
C CYS A 117 3.16 -21.39 21.83
N LEU A 118 4.37 -20.87 21.93
CA LEU A 118 5.15 -20.40 20.79
C LEU A 118 5.47 -21.55 19.84
N ASN A 119 5.90 -22.71 20.35
CA ASN A 119 6.15 -23.90 19.52
C ASN A 119 4.87 -24.41 18.82
N GLN A 120 3.72 -24.39 19.51
CA GLN A 120 2.44 -24.74 18.91
C GLN A 120 2.07 -23.78 17.77
N ASN A 121 2.22 -22.47 17.97
CA ASN A 121 1.95 -21.48 16.94
C ASN A 121 2.97 -21.54 15.79
N PHE A 122 4.24 -21.86 16.05
CA PHE A 122 5.21 -22.13 14.99
C PHE A 122 4.83 -23.36 14.16
N ASN A 123 4.25 -24.39 14.75
CA ASN A 123 3.74 -25.52 13.98
C ASN A 123 2.57 -25.11 13.10
N LYS A 124 1.67 -24.24 13.57
CA LYS A 124 0.58 -23.68 12.75
C LYS A 124 1.13 -22.84 11.59
N LEU A 125 2.11 -21.98 11.88
CA LEU A 125 2.79 -21.15 10.86
C LEU A 125 3.48 -22.02 9.79
N LYS A 126 4.04 -23.18 10.16
CA LYS A 126 4.67 -24.12 9.21
C LYS A 126 3.70 -24.91 8.33
N HIS A 127 2.43 -24.97 8.68
CA HIS A 127 1.41 -25.71 7.92
C HIS A 127 0.43 -24.75 7.24
N ASP A 128 0.77 -23.45 7.14
CA ASP A 128 -0.05 -22.39 6.55
C ASP A 128 -1.43 -22.23 7.22
N ASP A 129 -1.57 -22.64 8.49
CA ASP A 129 -2.79 -22.40 9.27
C ASP A 129 -2.90 -20.92 9.69
N ILE A 130 -1.76 -20.23 9.83
CA ILE A 130 -1.64 -18.81 10.16
C ILE A 130 -0.50 -18.19 9.33
N ASP A 131 -0.61 -16.90 9.02
CA ASP A 131 0.38 -16.14 8.24
C ASP A 131 1.40 -15.41 9.13
N ALA A 132 1.00 -15.03 10.35
CA ALA A 132 1.90 -14.38 11.30
C ALA A 132 1.57 -14.65 12.77
N ILE A 133 2.61 -14.56 13.60
CA ILE A 133 2.53 -14.62 15.06
C ILE A 133 2.97 -13.27 15.61
N ILE A 134 2.11 -12.61 16.39
CA ILE A 134 2.41 -11.35 17.07
C ILE A 134 2.61 -11.65 18.55
N VAL A 135 3.76 -11.25 19.09
CA VAL A 135 4.09 -11.43 20.50
C VAL A 135 4.17 -10.08 21.19
N ILE A 136 3.30 -9.90 22.19
CA ILE A 136 3.29 -8.75 23.09
C ILE A 136 4.21 -9.07 24.27
N PRO A 137 5.24 -8.24 24.53
CA PRO A 137 6.22 -8.52 25.57
C PRO A 137 5.62 -8.37 26.98
N ALA A 138 6.32 -8.91 27.97
CA ALA A 138 5.99 -8.65 29.37
C ALA A 138 6.17 -7.16 29.70
N ASN A 139 5.33 -6.64 30.60
CA ASN A 139 5.29 -5.23 31.01
C ASN A 139 5.02 -4.24 29.85
N PHE A 140 4.29 -4.68 28.83
CA PHE A 140 3.93 -3.86 27.67
C PHE A 140 3.20 -2.59 28.12
N SER A 141 2.24 -2.75 29.04
CA SER A 141 1.38 -1.67 29.49
C SER A 141 2.09 -0.61 30.31
N GLU A 142 3.01 -1.01 31.16
CA GLU A 142 3.85 -0.11 31.95
C GLU A 142 4.79 0.67 31.05
N THR A 143 5.34 0.01 30.03
CA THR A 143 6.22 0.65 29.04
C THR A 143 5.44 1.65 28.19
N ALA A 144 4.23 1.29 27.77
CA ALA A 144 3.35 2.16 27.00
C ALA A 144 2.86 3.37 27.82
N ALA A 145 2.43 3.15 29.07
CA ALA A 145 1.88 4.19 29.93
C ALA A 145 2.94 5.21 30.39
N ASN A 146 4.16 4.75 30.67
CA ASN A 146 5.21 5.63 31.16
C ASN A 146 5.91 6.44 30.05
N LEU A 147 5.62 6.18 28.76
CA LEU A 147 6.19 6.87 27.58
C LEU A 147 7.73 7.03 27.58
N THR A 148 8.43 6.29 28.43
CA THR A 148 9.85 6.50 28.76
C THR A 148 10.74 5.41 28.20
N GLY A 149 10.20 4.52 27.37
CA GLY A 149 10.89 3.37 26.81
C GLY A 149 10.57 3.10 25.35
N ARG A 150 11.36 2.22 24.74
CA ARG A 150 11.10 1.70 23.41
C ARG A 150 10.14 0.52 23.52
N LEU A 151 8.92 0.72 23.07
CA LEU A 151 7.94 -0.34 22.92
C LEU A 151 8.34 -1.23 21.72
N THR A 152 8.52 -2.53 21.97
CA THR A 152 8.99 -3.48 20.98
C THR A 152 8.00 -4.63 20.88
N LEU A 153 7.38 -4.78 19.72
CA LEU A 153 6.55 -5.94 19.39
C LEU A 153 7.40 -6.90 18.56
N LEU A 154 7.27 -8.19 18.81
CA LEU A 154 7.93 -9.21 18.00
C LEU A 154 6.88 -9.79 17.05
N VAL A 155 7.23 -9.87 15.77
CA VAL A 155 6.37 -10.46 14.75
C VAL A 155 7.17 -11.55 14.03
N TYR A 156 6.60 -12.74 13.96
CA TYR A 156 7.11 -13.84 13.15
C TYR A 156 6.20 -13.98 11.94
N ILE A 157 6.77 -13.93 10.75
CA ILE A 157 6.07 -14.03 9.47
C ILE A 157 6.77 -15.12 8.70
N ASP A 158 6.02 -16.01 8.04
CA ASP A 158 6.62 -16.90 7.07
C ASP A 158 6.93 -16.13 5.78
N GLY A 159 8.17 -16.23 5.31
CA GLY A 159 8.66 -15.55 4.11
C GLY A 159 8.92 -16.53 2.96
N SER A 160 8.32 -17.72 3.03
CA SER A 160 8.52 -18.80 2.06
C SER A 160 7.74 -18.62 0.76
N ASP A 161 6.81 -17.66 0.72
CA ASP A 161 5.94 -17.32 -0.43
C ASP A 161 6.51 -16.18 -1.30
#